data_AF-A0A956TBH4-F1
#
_entry.id   AF-A0A956TBH4-F1
#
_cell.length_a   1.000
_cell.length_b   1.000
_cell.length_c   1.000
_cell.angle_alpha   90.00
_cell.angle_beta   90.00
_cell.angle_gamma   90.00
#
_symmetry.space_group_name_H-M   'P 1'
#
loop_
_entity.id
_entity.type
_entity.pdbx_description
1 polymer ?
#
loop_
_entity_poly.entity_id
_entity_poly.type
_entity_poly.pdbx_seq_one_letter_code
_entity_poly.pdbx_strand_id
1 'polypeptide(L)' 'VVRESINKLPPREKNILEARFYKNMKMREIGEIYNISPSRISRILQSGLSKVKRDLQKRGYVY' A
#
# COMPACT_ATOMS: atom_id res chain seq x y z
N VAL A 1 13.26 7.18 2.63
CA VAL A 1 12.00 7.90 2.96
C VAL A 1 10.73 7.12 2.64
N VAL A 2 10.26 7.00 1.39
CA VAL A 2 8.94 6.35 1.09
C VAL A 2 8.87 4.91 1.59
N ARG A 3 9.93 4.13 1.39
CA ARG A 3 10.04 2.75 1.89
C ARG A 3 9.93 2.67 3.42
N GLU A 4 10.47 3.66 4.15
CA GLU A 4 10.38 3.71 5.61
C GLU A 4 8.96 4.04 6.07
N SER A 5 8.26 4.92 5.36
CA SER A 5 6.84 5.19 5.60
C SER A 5 5.98 3.95 5.34
N ILE A 6 6.28 3.18 4.28
CA ILE A 6 5.59 1.91 3.97
C ILE A 6 5.85 0.87 5.08
N ASN A 7 7.08 0.82 5.63
CA ASN A 7 7.41 -0.08 6.73
C ASN A 7 6.62 0.20 8.03
N LYS A 8 6.07 1.41 8.20
CA LYS A 8 5.20 1.77 9.32
C LYS A 8 3.73 1.38 9.11
N LEU A 9 3.36 0.91 7.92
CA LEU A 9 1.99 0.50 7.65
C LEU A 9 1.65 -0.80 8.39
N PRO A 10 0.36 -1.04 8.70
CA PRO A 10 -0.12 -2.34 9.14
C PRO A 10 0.31 -3.44 8.15
N PRO A 11 0.62 -4.66 8.63
CA PRO A 11 1.16 -5.74 7.80
C PRO A 11 0.35 -6.01 6.53
N ARG A 12 -0.99 -5.96 6.63
CA ARG A 12 -1.88 -6.18 5.49
C ARG A 12 -1.72 -5.13 4.39
N GLU A 13 -1.65 -3.85 4.76
CA GLU A 13 -1.47 -2.76 3.79
C GLU A 13 -0.06 -2.80 3.21
N LYS A 14 0.95 -3.01 4.06
CA LYS A 14 2.34 -3.15 3.64
C LYS A 14 2.49 -4.24 2.58
N ASN A 15 2.01 -5.45 2.86
CA ASN A 15 2.20 -6.60 1.96
C ASN A 15 1.47 -6.39 0.62
N ILE A 16 0.28 -5.76 0.63
CA ILE A 16 -0.47 -5.46 -0.60
C ILE A 16 0.20 -4.35 -1.42
N LEU A 17 0.75 -3.31 -0.77
CA LEU A 17 1.55 -2.29 -1.47
C LEU A 17 2.84 -2.88 -2.05
N GLU A 18 3.54 -3.73 -1.29
CA GLU A 18 4.74 -4.42 -1.76
C GLU A 18 4.46 -5.29 -2.97
N ALA A 19 3.39 -6.09 -2.93
CA ALA A 19 2.95 -6.90 -4.06
C ALA A 19 2.66 -6.03 -5.29
N ARG A 20 1.95 -4.90 -5.12
CA ARG A 20 1.55 -4.05 -6.24
C ARG A 20 2.71 -3.26 -6.86
N PHE A 21 3.56 -2.65 -6.03
CA PHE A 21 4.54 -1.65 -6.47
C PHE A 21 5.98 -2.18 -6.53
N TYR A 22 6.33 -3.19 -5.74
CA TYR A 22 7.69 -3.77 -5.75
C TYR A 22 7.75 -5.09 -6.51
N LYS A 23 6.66 -5.87 -6.49
CA LYS A 23 6.55 -7.13 -7.25
C LYS A 23 5.75 -6.99 -8.55
N ASN A 24 5.29 -5.77 -8.89
CA ASN A 24 4.51 -5.44 -10.09
C ASN A 24 3.24 -6.30 -10.30
N MET A 25 2.69 -6.90 -9.25
CA MET A 25 1.53 -7.78 -9.36
C MET A 25 0.27 -6.98 -9.71
N LYS A 26 -0.62 -7.58 -10.49
CA LYS A 26 -1.94 -7.04 -10.80
C LYS A 26 -2.88 -7.24 -9.62
N MET A 27 -3.88 -6.37 -9.51
CA MET A 27 -4.86 -6.42 -8.41
C MET A 27 -5.68 -7.71 -8.40
N ARG A 28 -5.87 -8.35 -9.56
CA ARG A 28 -6.50 -9.67 -9.69
C ARG A 28 -5.64 -10.77 -9.04
N GLU A 29 -4.37 -10.84 -9.42
CA GLU A 29 -3.39 -11.80 -8.86
C GLU A 29 -3.24 -11.64 -7.34
N ILE A 30 -3.18 -10.39 -6.86
CA ILE A 30 -3.16 -10.11 -5.42
C ILE A 30 -4.49 -10.55 -4.78
N GLY A 31 -5.61 -10.29 -5.43
CA GLY A 31 -6.92 -10.70 -4.95
C GLY A 31 -7.06 -12.22 -4.79
N GLU A 32 -6.50 -12.99 -5.73
CA GLU A 32 -6.45 -14.45 -5.69
C GLU A 32 -5.64 -14.95 -4.49
N ILE A 33 -4.46 -14.38 -4.24
CA ILE A 33 -3.58 -14.77 -3.11
C ILE A 33 -4.23 -14.47 -1.75
N TYR A 34 -4.89 -13.32 -1.63
CA TYR A 34 -5.49 -12.87 -0.36
C TYR A 34 -6.98 -13.25 -0.22
N ASN A 35 -7.53 -13.98 -1.19
CA ASN A 35 -8.94 -14.34 -1.30
C ASN A 35 -9.89 -13.13 -1.08
N ILE A 36 -9.62 -12.01 -1.75
CA ILE A 36 -10.43 -10.79 -1.67
C ILE A 36 -10.59 -10.14 -3.04
N SER A 37 -11.68 -9.42 -3.24
CA SER A 37 -11.96 -8.79 -4.53
C SER A 37 -10.93 -7.72 -4.90
N PRO A 38 -10.67 -7.50 -6.22
CA PRO A 38 -9.80 -6.42 -6.68
C PRO A 38 -10.25 -5.04 -6.17
N SER A 39 -11.56 -4.81 -6.01
CA SER A 39 -12.10 -3.59 -5.42
C SER A 39 -11.69 -3.42 -3.96
N ARG A 40 -11.64 -4.52 -3.18
CA ARG A 40 -11.16 -4.49 -1.80
C ARG A 40 -9.66 -4.21 -1.74
N ILE A 41 -8.87 -4.77 -2.67
CA ILE A 41 -7.45 -4.44 -2.84
C ILE A 41 -7.27 -2.95 -3.14
N SER A 42 -8.07 -2.37 -4.05
CA SER A 42 -8.03 -0.93 -4.37
C SER A 42 -8.19 -0.07 -3.12
N ARG A 43 -9.20 -0.36 -2.30
CA ARG A 43 -9.43 0.38 -1.06
C ARG A 43 -8.27 0.24 -0.07
N ILE A 44 -7.65 -0.94 0.02
CA ILE A 44 -6.49 -1.17 0.90
C ILE A 44 -5.29 -0.37 0.40
N LEU A 45 -5.01 -0.39 -0.92
CA LEU A 45 -3.95 0.40 -1.53
C LEU A 45 -4.16 1.90 -1.28
N GLN A 46 -5.37 2.41 -1.50
CA GLN A 46 -5.70 3.81 -1.24
C GLN A 46 -5.49 4.18 0.23
N SER A 47 -5.91 3.33 1.17
CA SER A 47 -5.72 3.56 2.60
C SER A 47 -4.22 3.59 2.98
N GLY A 48 -3.44 2.62 2.49
CA GLY A 48 -2.00 2.56 2.71
C GLY A 48 -1.27 3.77 2.11
N LEU A 49 -1.57 4.14 0.86
CA LEU A 49 -1.01 5.32 0.20
C LEU A 49 -1.37 6.62 0.93
N SER A 50 -2.61 6.73 1.45
CA SER A 50 -3.03 7.90 2.24
C SER A 50 -2.20 8.03 3.52
N LYS A 51 -1.91 6.93 4.20
CA LYS A 51 -1.05 6.92 5.40
C LYS A 51 0.40 7.28 5.06
N VAL A 52 0.93 6.74 3.96
CA VAL A 52 2.27 7.10 3.46
C VAL A 52 2.33 8.59 3.16
N LYS A 53 1.35 9.14 2.44
CA LYS A 53 1.28 10.58 2.14
C LYS A 53 1.29 11.42 3.43
N ARG A 54 0.47 11.06 4.43
CA ARG A 54 0.43 11.77 5.72
C ARG A 54 1.76 11.71 6.47
N ASP A 55 2.44 10.57 6.48
CA ASP A 55 3.77 10.45 7.11
C ASP A 55 4.82 11.28 6.38
N LEU A 56 4.77 11.34 5.03
CA LEU A 56 5.65 12.20 4.25
C LEU A 56 5.37 13.69 4.47
N GLN A 57 4.11 14.09 4.55
CA GLN A 57 3.71 15.47 4.87
C GLN A 57 4.21 15.88 6.25
N LYS A 58 4.06 15.03 7.27
CA LYS A 58 4.59 15.29 8.62
C LYS A 58 6.10 15.47 8.65
N ARG A 59 6.82 14.85 7.72
CA ARG A 59 8.28 14.95 7.61
C ARG A 59 8.73 16.06 6.65
N GLY A 60 7.81 16.82 6.06
CA GLY A 60 8.13 17.91 5.14
C GLY A 60 8.54 17.50 3.72
N TYR A 61 8.30 16.24 3.32
CA TYR A 61 8.65 15.76 1.97
C TYR A 61 7.56 16.00 0.92
N VAL A 62 6.33 16.28 1.34
CA VAL A 62 5.17 16.52 0.48
C VAL A 62 4.33 17.63 1.12
N TYR A 63 3.77 18.51 0.30
CA TYR A 63 2.84 19.58 0.70
C TYR A 63 1.38 19.07 0.61
#